data_AF-A0A820KJ16-F1
#
_entry.id   AF-A0A820KJ16-F1
#
_cell.length_a   1.000
_cell.length_b   1.000
_cell.length_c   1.000
_cell.angle_alpha   90.00
_cell.angle_beta   90.00
_cell.angle_gamma   90.00
#
_symmetry.space_group_name_H-M   'P 1'
#
loop_
_entity.id
_entity.type
_entity.pdbx_description
1 polymer ?
#
loop_
_entity_poly.entity_id
_entity_poly.type
_entity_poly.pdbx_seq_one_letter_code
_entity_poly.pdbx_strand_id
1 'polypeptide(L)' 'MMKNILITGTNRGIGFGIVKHLISNSPNPELIFAGYRDVNRSQ' A
#
# COMPACT_ATOMS: atom_id res chain seq x y z
N MET A 1 14.62 -7.53 -6.97
CA MET A 1 14.00 -6.21 -6.73
C MET A 1 12.52 -6.35 -7.06
N MET A 2 11.61 -5.98 -6.15
CA MET A 2 10.18 -5.92 -6.48
C MET A 2 9.92 -4.68 -7.33
N LYS A 3 9.46 -4.87 -8.56
CA LYS A 3 9.14 -3.77 -9.47
C LYS A 3 7.76 -3.17 -9.14
N ASN A 4 6.74 -4.02 -9.07
CA ASN A 4 5.35 -3.62 -8.83
C ASN A 4 4.73 -4.49 -7.73
N ILE A 5 3.82 -3.94 -6.94
CA ILE A 5 3.11 -4.67 -5.88
C ILE A 5 1.63 -4.30 -5.83
N LEU A 6 0.75 -5.28 -5.60
CA LEU A 6 -0.67 -5.10 -5.30
C LEU A 6 -0.92 -5.49 -3.84
N ILE A 7 -1.49 -4.57 -3.07
CA ILE A 7 -1.83 -4.76 -1.67
C ILE A 7 -3.33 -4.50 -1.51
N THR A 8 -4.05 -5.46 -0.91
CA THR A 8 -5.48 -5.31 -0.60
C THR A 8 -5.68 -5.06 0.90
N GLY A 9 -6.82 -4.46 1.26
CA GLY A 9 -7.11 -4.12 2.67
C GLY A 9 -6.25 -2.96 3.19
N THR A 10 -5.92 -1.99 2.33
CA THR A 10 -4.99 -0.90 2.64
C THR A 10 -5.61 0.29 3.37
N ASN A 11 -6.91 0.24 3.68
CA ASN A 11 -7.60 1.36 4.32
C ASN A 11 -7.36 1.45 5.84
N ARG A 12 -6.75 0.44 6.46
CA ARG A 12 -6.46 0.40 7.90
C ARG A 12 -5.43 -0.69 8.23
N GLY A 13 -4.99 -0.74 9.49
CA GLY A 13 -4.21 -1.84 10.04
C GLY A 13 -2.90 -2.10 9.30
N ILE A 14 -2.53 -3.37 9.18
CA ILE A 14 -1.24 -3.78 8.61
C ILE A 14 -1.11 -3.38 7.15
N GLY A 15 -2.17 -3.53 6.33
CA GLY A 15 -2.13 -3.15 4.92
C GLY A 15 -1.79 -1.67 4.71
N PHE A 16 -2.37 -0.79 5.53
CA PHE A 16 -2.02 0.64 5.52
C PHE A 16 -0.59 0.91 6.00
N GLY A 17 -0.17 0.23 7.06
CA GLY A 17 1.20 0.32 7.58
C GLY A 17 2.25 -0.10 6.57
N ILE A 18 2.00 -1.18 5.82
CA ILE A 18 2.88 -1.65 4.75
C ILE A 18 3.00 -0.59 3.64
N VAL A 19 1.88 -0.03 3.17
CA VAL A 19 1.91 1.02 2.13
C VAL A 19 2.74 2.22 2.61
N LYS A 20 2.52 2.68 3.85
CA LYS A 20 3.33 3.76 4.44
C LYS A 20 4.81 3.40 4.50
N HIS A 21 5.15 2.19 4.94
CA HIS A 21 6.53 1.75 5.04
C HIS A 21 7.22 1.69 3.68
N LEU A 22 6.56 1.14 2.65
CA LEU A 22 7.10 0.99 1.31
C LEU A 22 7.28 2.32 0.56
N ILE A 23 6.45 3.33 0.86
CA ILE A 23 6.61 4.67 0.29
C ILE A 23 7.76 5.42 0.96
N SER A 24 7.99 5.20 2.25
CA SER A 24 8.98 5.94 3.02
C SER A 24 10.40 5.35 3.02
N ASN A 25 10.59 4.08 2.62
CA ASN A 25 11.87 3.37 2.78
C ASN A 25 12.39 2.78 1.47
N SER A 26 13.61 3.17 1.10
CA SER A 26 14.27 2.65 -0.10
C SER A 26 14.84 1.23 0.08
N PRO A 27 14.87 0.41 -0.99
CA PRO A 27 14.36 0.71 -2.32
C PRO A 27 12.83 0.58 -2.41
N ASN A 28 12.18 1.64 -2.89
CA ASN A 28 10.73 1.64 -3.09
C ASN A 28 10.37 0.83 -4.34
N PRO A 29 9.19 0.17 -4.38
CA PRO A 29 8.61 -0.33 -5.62
C PRO A 29 8.40 0.83 -6.61
N GLU A 30 8.51 0.54 -7.91
CA GLU A 30 8.18 1.49 -8.97
C GLU A 30 6.68 1.83 -8.96
N LEU A 31 5.84 0.83 -8.68
CA LEU A 31 4.40 1.02 -8.57
C LEU A 31 3.77 0.23 -7.40
N ILE A 32 2.87 0.89 -6.67
CA ILE A 32 2.07 0.29 -5.59
C ILE A 32 0.59 0.45 -5.94
N PHE A 33 -0.11 -0.66 -6.20
CA PHE A 33 -1.56 -0.69 -6.29
C PHE A 33 -2.14 -0.96 -4.89
N ALA A 34 -2.79 0.04 -4.29
CA ALA A 34 -3.36 -0.06 -2.95
C ALA A 34 -4.90 -0.13 -3.04
N GLY A 35 -5.47 -1.31 -2.83
CA GLY A 35 -6.89 -1.58 -2.96
C GLY A 35 -7.62 -1.77 -1.63
N TYR A 36 -8.85 -1.28 -1.53
CA TYR A 36 -9.77 -1.54 -0.42
C TYR A 36 -11.22 -1.49 -0.90
N ARG A 37 -12.15 -2.00 -0.10
CA ARG A 37 -13.53 -2.31 -0.54
C ARG A 37 -14.41 -1.10 -0.81
N ASP A 38 -14.29 -0.06 0.02
CA ASP A 38 -15.18 1.11 0.01
C ASP A 38 -14.33 2.37 0.07
N VAL A 39 -14.28 3.10 -1.04
CA VAL A 39 -13.49 4.33 -1.21
C VAL A 39 -13.88 5.45 -0.25
N ASN A 40 -15.08 5.42 0.31
CA ASN A 40 -15.53 6.42 1.29
C ASN A 40 -15.01 6.14 2.71
N ARG A 41 -14.29 5.02 2.90
CA ARG A 41 -13.71 4.60 4.19
C ARG A 41 -12.18 4.60 4.16
N SER A 42 -11.58 5.61 3.54
CA SER A 42 -10.14 5.89 3.60
C SER A 42 -9.76 6.57 4.92
N GLN A 43 -8.59 6.22 5.45
CA GLN A 43 -7.93 6.95 6.55
C GLN A 43 -7.12 8.13 6.02
#